data_AF-A0A7C1HZR5-F1
#
_entry.id   AF-A0A7C1HZR5-F1
#
_cell.length_a   1.000
_cell.length_b   1.000
_cell.length_c   1.000
_cell.angle_alpha   90.00
_cell.angle_beta   90.00
_cell.angle_gamma   90.00
#
_symmetry.space_group_name_H-M   'P 1'
#
loop_
_entity.id
_entity.type
_entity.pdbx_description
1 polymer ?
#
loop_
_entity_poly.entity_id
_entity_poly.type
_entity_poly.pdbx_seq_one_letter_code
_entity_poly.pdbx_strand_id
1 'polypeptide(L)'
;MSTEEVIAAFLGLEGDDLVTEAVKLLIETQRAYRDVDEQRISRREADNVRRTYLKYVRKHGLKTVDEEAGLAESEFAIIRDATDAEERALQPLNQDDLWLLTDFEAICALWLAEEVREAEGFPVAFLEFLGDPSIERHLKERLFARDNARGEYLLTAILEEEPSDLAAHSLLVGLYEKDERWAEIETEYKRFLNETDDELVWANYGDFLERRGRYPEAGAAFKESLEVCERIGTTGESLGDIIKERITRVERMMHLEGEEARKAREYWESVWLLDEVREFADRRMRTELEKAEDEYCEAKGQEKLRLDQLFEFHNWFLFSRKLADGRTPGLMYADEQGLGEELRAKLEKLGNPITGAFEIVRVDPASFTMVVKEVESGEEYELRGDVQELEEGSTFAMTIYPWGDIYFTGDILRALKEAS
;
A
#
# COMPACT_ATOMS: atom_id res chain seq x y z
N MET A 1 -1.27 33.86 -0.08
CA MET A 1 -2.71 33.57 -0.27
C MET A 1 -3.39 33.66 1.08
N SER A 2 -4.62 34.17 1.15
CA SER A 2 -5.46 34.07 2.35
C SER A 2 -5.91 32.62 2.56
N THR A 3 -6.32 32.25 3.78
CA THR A 3 -6.85 30.90 4.08
C THR A 3 -8.00 30.50 3.15
N GLU A 4 -8.91 31.43 2.82
CA GLU A 4 -10.01 31.15 1.88
C GLU A 4 -9.51 30.86 0.46
N GLU A 5 -8.51 31.60 -0.02
CA GLU A 5 -7.89 31.36 -1.33
C GLU A 5 -7.18 30.01 -1.39
N VAL A 6 -6.48 29.62 -0.31
CA VAL A 6 -5.81 28.30 -0.23
C VAL A 6 -6.84 27.18 -0.24
N ILE A 7 -7.89 27.27 0.58
CA ILE A 7 -8.96 26.26 0.62
C ILE A 7 -9.63 26.15 -0.74
N ALA A 8 -9.98 27.28 -1.36
CA ALA A 8 -10.65 27.29 -2.66
C ALA A 8 -9.79 26.60 -3.72
N ALA A 9 -8.53 27.01 -3.86
CA ALA A 9 -7.65 26.46 -4.89
C ALA A 9 -7.24 25.01 -4.62
N PHE A 10 -6.98 24.64 -3.36
CA PHE A 10 -6.57 23.28 -3.01
C PHE A 10 -7.70 22.26 -3.17
N LEU A 11 -8.96 22.67 -3.02
CA LEU A 11 -10.13 21.80 -3.17
C LEU A 11 -10.85 21.96 -4.52
N GLY A 12 -10.39 22.87 -5.39
CA GLY A 12 -11.03 23.16 -6.67
C GLY A 12 -12.39 23.85 -6.53
N LEU A 13 -12.62 24.61 -5.46
CA LEU A 13 -13.88 25.30 -5.14
C LEU A 13 -13.92 26.74 -5.68
N GLU A 14 -13.08 27.09 -6.64
CA GLU A 14 -13.03 28.45 -7.16
C GLU A 14 -14.38 28.88 -7.76
N GLY A 15 -14.92 29.99 -7.24
CA GLY A 15 -16.20 30.53 -7.68
C GLY A 15 -17.44 30.00 -6.94
N ASP A 16 -17.28 29.10 -5.96
CA ASP A 16 -18.35 28.75 -5.01
C ASP A 16 -18.04 29.23 -3.58
N ASP A 17 -18.11 30.56 -3.39
CA ASP A 17 -17.82 31.22 -2.10
C ASP A 17 -18.64 30.66 -0.93
N LEU A 18 -19.86 30.16 -1.19
CA LEU A 18 -20.72 29.60 -0.15
C LEU A 18 -20.20 28.24 0.32
N VAL A 19 -19.79 27.38 -0.61
CA VAL A 19 -19.22 26.07 -0.28
C VAL A 19 -17.83 26.25 0.34
N THR A 20 -16.99 27.12 -0.23
CA THR A 20 -15.66 27.44 0.32
C THR A 20 -15.73 27.90 1.78
N GLU A 21 -16.62 28.85 2.10
CA GLU A 21 -16.79 29.32 3.48
C GLU A 21 -17.39 28.23 4.39
N ALA A 22 -18.27 27.38 3.87
CA ALA A 22 -18.77 26.24 4.64
C ALA A 22 -17.65 25.22 4.98
N VAL A 23 -16.76 24.93 4.03
CA VAL A 23 -15.61 24.04 4.24
C VAL A 23 -14.62 24.67 5.22
N LYS A 24 -14.34 25.97 5.10
CA LYS A 24 -13.49 26.69 6.07
C LYS A 24 -14.03 26.56 7.50
N LEU A 25 -15.33 26.79 7.70
CA LEU A 25 -15.97 26.65 9.01
C LEU A 25 -15.98 25.18 9.51
N LEU A 26 -16.00 24.21 8.59
CA LEU A 26 -15.85 22.79 8.90
C LEU A 26 -14.44 22.47 9.39
N ILE A 27 -13.41 22.96 8.70
CA ILE A 27 -11.99 22.86 9.10
C ILE A 27 -11.79 23.50 10.49
N GLU A 28 -12.32 24.70 10.72
CA GLU A 28 -12.27 25.34 12.04
C GLU A 28 -12.94 24.48 13.13
N THR A 29 -14.04 23.80 12.79
CA THR A 29 -14.73 22.88 13.71
C THR A 29 -13.86 21.65 14.03
N GLN A 30 -13.17 21.09 13.05
CA GLN A 30 -12.24 19.96 13.25
C GLN A 30 -11.04 20.37 14.10
N ARG A 31 -10.40 21.50 13.78
CA ARG A 31 -9.31 22.10 14.59
C ARG A 31 -9.74 22.28 16.04
N ALA A 32 -10.94 22.82 16.26
CA ALA A 32 -11.45 23.07 17.60
C ALA A 32 -11.69 21.79 18.40
N TYR A 33 -12.13 20.69 17.79
CA TYR A 33 -12.29 19.43 18.50
C TYR A 33 -10.96 18.77 18.84
N ARG A 34 -9.98 18.82 17.95
CA ARG A 34 -8.61 18.40 18.27
C ARG A 34 -8.03 19.23 19.42
N ASP A 35 -8.23 20.54 19.41
CA ASP A 35 -7.77 21.42 20.49
C ASP A 35 -8.42 21.12 21.85
N VAL A 36 -9.58 20.46 21.88
CA VAL A 36 -10.16 19.92 23.12
C VAL A 36 -9.38 18.71 23.60
N ASP A 37 -9.05 17.79 22.71
CA ASP A 37 -8.31 16.57 23.03
C ASP A 37 -6.90 16.91 23.54
N GLU A 38 -6.31 17.97 22.98
CA GLU A 38 -5.03 18.53 23.40
C GLU A 38 -5.11 19.51 24.59
N GLN A 39 -6.30 19.66 25.18
CA GLN A 39 -6.56 20.52 26.34
C GLN A 39 -6.22 22.01 26.14
N ARG A 40 -6.20 22.48 24.89
CA ARG A 40 -5.97 23.90 24.54
C ARG A 40 -7.22 24.74 24.73
N ILE A 41 -8.40 24.17 24.44
CA ILE A 41 -9.70 24.82 24.64
C ILE A 41 -10.69 23.90 25.35
N SER A 42 -11.76 24.46 25.91
CA SER A 42 -12.84 23.69 26.51
C SER A 42 -13.79 23.11 25.48
N ARG A 43 -14.46 22.00 25.82
CA ARG A 43 -15.54 21.42 25.00
C ARG A 43 -16.62 22.43 24.62
N ARG A 44 -16.91 23.39 25.52
CA ARG A 44 -17.89 24.45 25.29
C ARG A 44 -17.43 25.43 24.21
N GLU A 45 -16.14 25.72 24.12
CA GLU A 45 -15.56 26.58 23.08
C GLU A 45 -15.64 25.88 21.72
N ALA A 46 -15.25 24.61 21.62
CA ALA A 46 -15.40 23.84 20.39
C ALA A 46 -16.87 23.74 19.94
N ASP A 47 -17.81 23.51 20.87
CA ASP A 47 -19.23 23.50 20.55
C ASP A 47 -19.76 24.87 20.06
N ASN A 48 -19.14 25.99 20.45
CA ASN A 48 -19.49 27.30 19.91
C ASN A 48 -19.02 27.43 18.45
N VAL A 49 -17.82 26.97 18.12
CA VAL A 49 -17.30 26.93 16.74
C VAL A 49 -18.21 26.07 15.86
N ARG A 50 -18.53 24.85 16.30
CA ARG A 50 -19.46 23.95 15.60
C ARG A 50 -20.83 24.61 15.38
N ARG A 51 -21.35 25.37 16.34
CA ARG A 51 -22.63 26.10 16.17
C ARG A 51 -22.55 27.18 15.10
N THR A 52 -21.39 27.81 14.90
CA THR A 52 -21.18 28.79 13.81
C THR A 52 -21.29 28.10 12.47
N TYR A 53 -20.58 26.98 12.28
CA TYR A 53 -20.70 26.14 11.08
C TYR A 53 -22.16 25.70 10.81
N LEU A 54 -22.83 25.10 11.79
CA LEU A 54 -24.21 24.63 11.63
C LEU A 54 -25.21 25.75 11.31
N LYS A 55 -25.00 26.95 11.87
CA LYS A 55 -25.82 28.13 11.54
C LYS A 55 -25.59 28.60 10.12
N TYR A 56 -24.33 28.59 9.66
CA TYR A 56 -23.97 28.96 8.30
C TYR A 56 -24.62 28.01 7.30
N VAL A 57 -24.42 26.71 7.48
CA VAL A 57 -25.01 25.63 6.66
C VAL A 57 -26.53 25.80 6.57
N ARG A 58 -27.22 25.96 7.70
CA ARG A 58 -28.67 26.16 7.71
C ARG A 58 -29.12 27.44 7.02
N LYS A 59 -28.43 28.56 7.27
CA LYS A 59 -28.78 29.87 6.72
C LYS A 59 -28.69 29.89 5.20
N HIS A 60 -27.71 29.18 4.64
CA HIS A 60 -27.44 29.12 3.22
C HIS A 60 -28.06 27.91 2.52
N GLY A 61 -28.86 27.11 3.25
CA GLY A 61 -29.48 25.89 2.73
C GLY A 61 -28.43 24.95 2.18
N LEU A 62 -27.38 24.66 2.93
CA LEU A 62 -26.35 23.69 2.55
C LEU A 62 -26.62 22.37 3.25
N LYS A 63 -26.18 21.26 2.64
CA LYS A 63 -26.15 19.93 3.26
C LYS A 63 -24.93 19.16 2.80
N THR A 64 -24.41 18.32 3.69
CA THR A 64 -23.37 17.35 3.36
C THR A 64 -24.02 16.07 2.86
N VAL A 65 -23.48 15.51 1.80
CA VAL A 65 -23.80 14.17 1.28
C VAL A 65 -22.53 13.34 1.21
N ASP A 66 -22.67 12.02 1.28
CA ASP A 66 -21.59 11.04 1.45
C ASP A 66 -21.88 9.79 0.58
N GLU A 67 -21.49 8.60 1.05
CA GLU A 67 -21.72 7.31 0.40
C GLU A 67 -23.19 7.07 0.00
N GLU A 68 -24.17 7.57 0.76
CA GLU A 68 -25.59 7.42 0.41
C GLU A 68 -25.94 8.12 -0.92
N ALA A 69 -25.12 9.08 -1.35
CA ALA A 69 -25.22 9.78 -2.62
C ALA A 69 -24.31 9.19 -3.72
N GLY A 70 -23.64 8.07 -3.46
CA GLY A 70 -22.76 7.38 -4.42
C GLY A 70 -21.31 7.88 -4.46
N LEU A 71 -20.86 8.58 -3.40
CA LEU A 71 -19.46 8.96 -3.21
C LEU A 71 -18.64 7.80 -2.62
N ALA A 72 -17.31 7.85 -2.74
CA ALA A 72 -16.44 6.88 -2.06
C ALA A 72 -16.45 7.08 -0.53
N GLU A 73 -16.05 6.06 0.24
CA GLU A 73 -16.00 6.08 1.72
C GLU A 73 -15.21 7.27 2.29
N SER A 74 -14.14 7.68 1.60
CA SER A 74 -13.31 8.84 1.99
C SER A 74 -13.75 10.16 1.36
N GLU A 75 -14.91 10.20 0.72
CA GLU A 75 -15.42 11.36 -0.01
C GLU A 75 -16.75 11.86 0.53
N PHE A 76 -16.93 13.18 0.50
CA PHE A 76 -18.20 13.84 0.78
C PHE A 76 -18.38 15.05 -0.15
N ALA A 77 -19.59 15.61 -0.22
CA ALA A 77 -19.84 16.85 -0.94
C ALA A 77 -20.74 17.78 -0.12
N ILE A 78 -20.54 19.09 -0.23
CA ILE A 78 -21.45 20.09 0.35
C ILE A 78 -22.28 20.70 -0.79
N ILE A 79 -23.59 20.49 -0.76
CA ILE A 79 -24.51 20.90 -1.82
C ILE A 79 -25.60 21.84 -1.30
N ARG A 80 -26.22 22.61 -2.20
CA ARG A 80 -27.34 23.52 -1.90
C ARG A 80 -28.69 22.78 -1.89
N ASP A 81 -29.56 23.14 -0.96
CA ASP A 81 -30.81 22.49 -0.63
C ASP A 81 -31.96 23.13 -1.42
N ALA A 82 -32.10 22.75 -2.68
CA ALA A 82 -33.33 22.82 -3.47
C ALA A 82 -33.12 22.11 -4.81
N THR A 83 -34.00 21.14 -5.13
CA THR A 83 -34.57 20.77 -6.45
C THR A 83 -33.68 20.61 -7.71
N ASP A 84 -32.38 20.88 -7.66
CA ASP A 84 -31.42 20.79 -8.76
C ASP A 84 -30.50 19.55 -8.63
N ALA A 85 -30.83 18.64 -7.70
CA ALA A 85 -30.12 17.38 -7.50
C ALA A 85 -30.15 16.47 -8.74
N GLU A 86 -31.03 16.75 -9.71
CA GLU A 86 -31.12 15.99 -10.96
C GLU A 86 -30.21 16.54 -12.09
N GLU A 87 -29.53 17.70 -11.94
CA GLU A 87 -28.73 18.30 -13.04
C GLU A 87 -27.31 18.79 -12.70
N ARG A 88 -26.89 18.87 -11.43
CA ARG A 88 -25.49 19.23 -11.10
C ARG A 88 -24.68 18.02 -10.65
N ALA A 89 -23.53 17.81 -11.31
CA ALA A 89 -22.54 16.84 -10.87
C ALA A 89 -22.10 17.18 -9.44
N LEU A 90 -22.07 16.17 -8.55
CA LEU A 90 -21.46 16.32 -7.24
C LEU A 90 -19.99 16.70 -7.44
N GLN A 91 -19.47 17.60 -6.61
CA GLN A 91 -18.05 17.85 -6.49
C GLN A 91 -17.55 17.08 -5.27
N PRO A 92 -16.90 15.90 -5.45
CA PRO A 92 -16.36 15.14 -4.35
C PRO A 92 -15.22 15.92 -3.68
N LEU A 93 -15.23 15.93 -2.35
CA LEU A 93 -14.18 16.42 -1.50
C LEU A 93 -13.63 15.23 -0.73
N ASN A 94 -12.31 15.06 -0.75
CA ASN A 94 -11.65 13.98 -0.05
C ASN A 94 -11.35 14.36 1.40
N GLN A 95 -11.56 13.42 2.33
CA GLN A 95 -11.35 13.65 3.76
C GLN A 95 -9.89 13.92 4.11
N ASP A 96 -8.94 13.27 3.43
CA ASP A 96 -7.50 13.48 3.67
C ASP A 96 -7.06 14.87 3.20
N ASP A 97 -7.65 15.40 2.11
CA ASP A 97 -7.39 16.78 1.67
C ASP A 97 -7.88 17.81 2.71
N LEU A 98 -8.99 17.51 3.40
CA LEU A 98 -9.45 18.33 4.52
C LEU A 98 -8.50 18.26 5.71
N TRP A 99 -7.96 17.07 6.03
CA TRP A 99 -6.95 16.93 7.08
C TRP A 99 -5.66 17.68 6.75
N LEU A 100 -5.21 17.61 5.48
CA LEU A 100 -4.08 18.40 4.99
C LEU A 100 -4.31 19.90 5.20
N LEU A 101 -5.49 20.43 4.86
CA LEU A 101 -5.81 21.84 5.11
C LEU A 101 -5.98 22.17 6.60
N THR A 102 -6.47 21.22 7.40
CA THR A 102 -6.67 21.41 8.84
C THR A 102 -5.32 21.59 9.54
N ASP A 103 -4.32 20.80 9.19
CA ASP A 103 -3.09 20.72 10.00
C ASP A 103 -1.86 21.27 9.29
N PHE A 104 -1.91 21.30 7.95
CA PHE A 104 -0.78 21.60 7.08
C PHE A 104 -1.16 22.66 6.02
N GLU A 105 -1.94 23.66 6.41
CA GLU A 105 -2.39 24.76 5.51
C GLU A 105 -1.21 25.46 4.80
N ALA A 106 -0.09 25.65 5.50
CA ALA A 106 1.12 26.23 4.91
C ALA A 106 1.73 25.34 3.82
N ILE A 107 1.71 24.01 4.02
CA ILE A 107 2.16 23.04 3.03
C ILE A 107 1.23 23.04 1.82
N CYS A 108 -0.09 23.12 2.04
CA CYS A 108 -1.07 23.24 0.96
C CYS A 108 -0.87 24.55 0.15
N ALA A 109 -0.56 25.65 0.82
CA ALA A 109 -0.25 26.93 0.16
C ALA A 109 1.04 26.85 -0.67
N LEU A 110 2.09 26.21 -0.14
CA LEU A 110 3.32 25.95 -0.89
C LEU A 110 3.07 25.03 -2.10
N TRP A 111 2.23 24.00 -1.92
CA TRP A 111 1.86 23.10 -2.99
C TRP A 111 1.21 23.85 -4.17
N LEU A 112 0.43 24.90 -3.89
CA LEU A 112 -0.21 25.75 -4.90
C LEU A 112 0.71 26.81 -5.53
N ALA A 113 1.90 27.08 -4.96
CA ALA A 113 2.75 28.19 -5.41
C ALA A 113 3.37 27.93 -6.79
N GLU A 114 3.00 28.69 -7.83
CA GLU A 114 3.50 28.49 -9.20
C GLU A 114 5.03 28.31 -9.26
N GLU A 115 5.76 29.21 -8.60
CA GLU A 115 7.22 29.17 -8.46
C GLU A 115 7.62 28.76 -7.03
N VAL A 116 7.52 27.46 -6.72
CA VAL A 116 7.74 26.94 -5.36
C VAL A 116 9.12 27.30 -4.79
N ARG A 117 10.15 27.38 -5.64
CA ARG A 117 11.53 27.67 -5.24
C ARG A 117 11.72 29.08 -4.71
N GLU A 118 10.84 29.99 -5.08
CA GLU A 118 10.84 31.39 -4.60
C GLU A 118 9.88 31.59 -3.43
N ALA A 119 9.07 30.57 -3.09
CA ALA A 119 8.07 30.66 -2.06
C ALA A 119 8.67 30.60 -0.65
N GLU A 120 8.14 31.43 0.25
CA GLU A 120 8.58 31.48 1.64
C GLU A 120 8.35 30.13 2.35
N GLY A 121 9.42 29.58 2.94
CA GLY A 121 9.38 28.30 3.65
C GLY A 121 9.83 27.10 2.81
N PHE A 122 9.96 27.23 1.49
CA PHE A 122 10.61 26.20 0.67
C PHE A 122 12.14 26.22 0.87
N PRO A 123 12.82 25.05 0.87
CA PRO A 123 12.30 23.68 0.91
C PRO A 123 11.97 23.19 2.34
N VAL A 124 12.37 23.95 3.35
CA VAL A 124 12.37 23.55 4.77
C VAL A 124 11.01 22.99 5.23
N ALA A 125 9.91 23.66 4.90
CA ALA A 125 8.58 23.23 5.31
C ALA A 125 8.20 21.86 4.73
N PHE A 126 8.57 21.57 3.48
CA PHE A 126 8.36 20.24 2.90
C PHE A 126 9.26 19.19 3.55
N LEU A 127 10.52 19.51 3.83
CA LEU A 127 11.44 18.59 4.52
C LEU A 127 10.95 18.27 5.93
N GLU A 128 10.45 19.26 6.68
CA GLU A 128 9.83 19.05 7.99
C GLU A 128 8.58 18.16 7.87
N PHE A 129 7.70 18.44 6.92
CA PHE A 129 6.50 17.63 6.66
C PHE A 129 6.84 16.18 6.27
N LEU A 130 7.82 15.99 5.39
CA LEU A 130 8.25 14.66 4.93
C LEU A 130 8.99 13.89 6.01
N GLY A 131 9.82 14.57 6.81
CA GLY A 131 10.63 13.98 7.87
C GLY A 131 9.88 13.70 9.17
N ASP A 132 8.70 14.28 9.39
CA ASP A 132 7.94 14.08 10.63
C ASP A 132 7.33 12.66 10.70
N PRO A 133 7.75 11.80 11.64
CA PRO A 133 7.25 10.44 11.78
C PRO A 133 5.82 10.38 12.35
N SER A 134 5.31 11.47 12.92
CA SER A 134 3.93 11.56 13.41
C SER A 134 2.91 11.80 12.30
N ILE A 135 3.37 12.29 11.15
CA ILE A 135 2.53 12.47 9.96
C ILE A 135 2.43 11.14 9.23
N GLU A 136 1.20 10.64 9.10
CA GLU A 136 0.94 9.38 8.44
C GLU A 136 1.43 9.39 6.98
N ARG A 137 2.06 8.28 6.58
CA ARG A 137 2.62 8.12 5.22
C ARG A 137 1.58 8.39 4.12
N HIS A 138 0.33 7.96 4.33
CA HIS A 138 -0.73 8.13 3.33
C HIS A 138 -1.05 9.60 3.06
N LEU A 139 -0.92 10.50 4.03
CA LEU A 139 -1.11 11.94 3.83
C LEU A 139 0.01 12.54 2.98
N LYS A 140 1.25 12.08 3.18
CA LYS A 140 2.40 12.48 2.36
C LYS A 140 2.19 12.01 0.93
N GLU A 141 1.84 10.75 0.73
CA GLU A 141 1.51 10.18 -0.58
C GLU A 141 0.36 10.95 -1.25
N ARG A 142 -0.73 11.23 -0.51
CA ARG A 142 -1.90 11.96 -1.01
C ARG A 142 -1.53 13.35 -1.53
N LEU A 143 -0.73 14.11 -0.78
CA LEU A 143 -0.34 15.48 -1.15
C LEU A 143 0.36 15.50 -2.53
N PHE A 144 1.29 14.59 -2.78
CA PHE A 144 2.06 14.58 -4.03
C PHE A 144 1.37 13.79 -5.15
N ALA A 145 0.52 12.81 -4.84
CA ALA A 145 -0.21 12.04 -5.85
C ALA A 145 -1.57 12.65 -6.26
N ARG A 146 -1.99 13.77 -5.66
CA ARG A 146 -3.22 14.50 -6.05
C ARG A 146 -3.16 14.99 -7.50
N ASP A 147 -1.99 15.46 -7.92
CA ASP A 147 -1.67 15.80 -9.30
C ASP A 147 -0.23 15.32 -9.54
N ASN A 148 -0.07 14.20 -10.27
CA ASN A 148 1.23 13.55 -10.47
C ASN A 148 2.27 14.50 -11.07
N ALA A 149 1.88 15.37 -12.01
CA ALA A 149 2.81 16.29 -12.66
C ALA A 149 3.28 17.37 -11.68
N ARG A 150 2.35 17.89 -10.88
CA ARG A 150 2.69 18.85 -9.81
C ARG A 150 3.53 18.20 -8.72
N GLY A 151 3.17 16.98 -8.31
CA GLY A 151 3.89 16.19 -7.32
C GLY A 151 5.33 15.91 -7.72
N GLU A 152 5.54 15.42 -8.94
CA GLU A 152 6.86 15.19 -9.53
C GLU A 152 7.69 16.47 -9.53
N TYR A 153 7.11 17.60 -9.97
CA TYR A 153 7.78 18.90 -9.96
C TYR A 153 8.24 19.30 -8.55
N LEU A 154 7.36 19.18 -7.55
CA LEU A 154 7.66 19.54 -6.16
C LEU A 154 8.74 18.62 -5.56
N LEU A 155 8.60 17.30 -5.72
CA LEU A 155 9.57 16.33 -5.21
C LEU A 155 10.94 16.48 -5.87
N THR A 156 10.98 16.73 -7.19
CA THR A 156 12.23 17.03 -7.90
C THR A 156 12.86 18.31 -7.36
N ALA A 157 12.08 19.36 -7.14
CA ALA A 157 12.59 20.60 -6.56
C ALA A 157 13.14 20.39 -5.13
N ILE A 158 12.47 19.58 -4.30
CA ILE A 158 12.95 19.22 -2.96
C ILE A 158 14.29 18.49 -3.06
N LEU A 159 14.40 17.49 -3.95
CA LEU A 159 15.62 16.70 -4.15
C LEU A 159 16.77 17.48 -4.81
N GLU A 160 16.50 18.59 -5.48
CA GLU A 160 17.56 19.49 -5.94
C GLU A 160 18.18 20.29 -4.78
N GLU A 161 17.40 20.60 -3.75
CA GLU A 161 17.89 21.30 -2.56
C GLU A 161 18.46 20.35 -1.50
N GLU A 162 17.84 19.18 -1.32
CA GLU A 162 18.29 18.10 -0.43
C GLU A 162 18.36 16.77 -1.20
N PRO A 163 19.47 16.51 -1.92
CA PRO A 163 19.64 15.32 -2.76
C PRO A 163 19.56 13.98 -2.04
N SER A 164 19.77 13.98 -0.72
CA SER A 164 19.78 12.79 0.13
C SER A 164 18.45 12.53 0.86
N ASP A 165 17.39 13.32 0.59
CA ASP A 165 16.10 13.14 1.25
C ASP A 165 15.39 11.83 0.82
N LEU A 166 15.39 10.85 1.72
CA LEU A 166 14.83 9.52 1.48
C LEU A 166 13.32 9.53 1.25
N ALA A 167 12.59 10.41 1.94
CA ALA A 167 11.14 10.48 1.83
C ALA A 167 10.72 11.02 0.46
N ALA A 168 11.35 12.10 0.00
CA ALA A 168 11.12 12.66 -1.32
C ALA A 168 11.52 11.69 -2.43
N HIS A 169 12.67 11.01 -2.30
CA HIS A 169 13.09 9.94 -3.21
C HIS A 169 12.02 8.82 -3.31
N SER A 170 11.58 8.30 -2.16
CA SER A 170 10.61 7.21 -2.10
C SER A 170 9.27 7.59 -2.73
N LEU A 171 8.79 8.82 -2.48
CA LEU A 171 7.55 9.33 -3.07
C LEU A 171 7.69 9.53 -4.58
N LEU A 172 8.82 10.02 -5.06
CA LEU A 172 9.07 10.25 -6.48
C LEU A 172 9.12 8.93 -7.25
N VAL A 173 9.82 7.92 -6.71
CA VAL A 173 9.81 6.55 -7.25
C VAL A 173 8.38 6.00 -7.29
N GLY A 174 7.61 6.15 -6.21
CA GLY A 174 6.21 5.69 -6.16
C GLY A 174 5.30 6.35 -7.20
N LEU A 175 5.50 7.64 -7.50
CA LEU A 175 4.79 8.31 -8.60
C LEU A 175 5.15 7.70 -9.96
N TYR A 176 6.44 7.44 -10.21
CA TYR A 176 6.87 6.82 -11.45
C TYR A 176 6.39 5.36 -11.58
N GLU A 177 6.31 4.61 -10.49
CA GLU A 177 5.81 3.23 -10.49
C GLU A 177 4.35 3.17 -10.93
N LYS A 178 3.52 4.07 -10.38
CA LYS A 178 2.11 4.19 -10.75
C LYS A 178 1.91 4.52 -12.24
N ASP A 179 2.80 5.32 -12.81
CA ASP A 179 2.76 5.71 -14.23
C ASP A 179 3.58 4.78 -15.13
N GLU A 180 4.12 3.68 -14.58
CA GLU A 180 4.97 2.72 -15.29
C GLU A 180 6.20 3.36 -15.98
N ARG A 181 6.74 4.43 -15.39
CA ARG A 181 7.89 5.21 -15.90
C ARG A 181 9.23 4.62 -15.44
N TRP A 182 9.49 3.41 -15.92
CA TRP A 182 10.60 2.56 -15.48
C TRP A 182 11.99 3.15 -15.73
N ALA A 183 12.17 3.94 -16.80
CA ALA A 183 13.46 4.55 -17.10
C ALA A 183 13.79 5.66 -16.09
N GLU A 184 12.80 6.42 -15.69
CA GLU A 184 12.89 7.46 -14.67
C GLU A 184 13.15 6.86 -13.29
N ILE A 185 12.49 5.76 -12.93
CA ILE A 185 12.79 5.01 -11.69
C ILE A 185 14.26 4.59 -11.62
N GLU A 186 14.79 3.98 -12.68
CA GLU A 186 16.19 3.54 -12.69
C GLU A 186 17.16 4.74 -12.63
N THR A 187 16.81 5.83 -13.29
CA THR A 187 17.62 7.07 -13.27
C THR A 187 17.65 7.65 -11.86
N GLU A 188 16.51 7.68 -11.21
CA GLU A 188 16.30 8.18 -9.86
C GLU A 188 17.03 7.35 -8.81
N TYR A 189 16.94 6.00 -8.86
CA TYR A 189 17.73 5.12 -8.00
C TYR A 189 19.23 5.35 -8.16
N LYS A 190 19.74 5.39 -9.40
CA LYS A 190 21.18 5.62 -9.64
C LYS A 190 21.63 6.98 -9.13
N ARG A 191 20.80 8.00 -9.30
CA ARG A 191 21.07 9.34 -8.79
C ARG A 191 21.11 9.33 -7.26
N PHE A 192 20.11 8.75 -6.61
CA PHE A 192 20.03 8.70 -5.14
C PHE A 192 21.18 7.88 -4.51
N LEU A 193 21.55 6.76 -5.13
CA LEU A 193 22.70 5.94 -4.72
C LEU A 193 24.06 6.64 -4.84
N ASN A 194 24.16 7.78 -5.53
CA ASN A 194 25.37 8.62 -5.48
C ASN A 194 25.38 9.59 -4.28
N GLU A 195 24.22 9.83 -3.67
CA GLU A 195 24.01 10.77 -2.57
C GLU A 195 23.91 10.05 -1.21
N THR A 196 23.58 8.76 -1.22
CA THR A 196 23.42 7.94 -0.01
C THR A 196 24.23 6.65 -0.04
N ASP A 197 24.44 6.10 1.14
CA ASP A 197 25.15 4.85 1.39
C ASP A 197 24.30 3.94 2.29
N ASP A 198 23.01 3.90 1.97
CA ASP A 198 21.93 3.25 2.70
C ASP A 198 21.64 1.85 2.11
N GLU A 199 21.63 0.84 2.97
CA GLU A 199 21.42 -0.55 2.59
C GLU A 199 20.04 -0.81 1.99
N LEU A 200 19.00 -0.10 2.45
CA LEU A 200 17.63 -0.27 1.99
C LEU A 200 17.47 0.27 0.57
N VAL A 201 18.19 1.33 0.21
CA VAL A 201 18.15 1.88 -1.14
C VAL A 201 18.77 0.90 -2.13
N TRP A 202 19.91 0.29 -1.79
CA TRP A 202 20.50 -0.78 -2.60
C TRP A 202 19.57 -1.99 -2.72
N ALA A 203 18.91 -2.40 -1.62
CA ALA A 203 17.95 -3.49 -1.64
C ALA A 203 16.74 -3.19 -2.54
N ASN A 204 16.17 -1.99 -2.43
CA ASN A 204 15.03 -1.56 -3.25
C ASN A 204 15.41 -1.46 -4.74
N TYR A 205 16.61 -0.99 -5.05
CA TYR A 205 17.12 -1.01 -6.42
C TYR A 205 17.32 -2.44 -6.96
N GLY A 206 17.77 -3.37 -6.11
CA GLY A 206 17.83 -4.80 -6.41
C GLY A 206 16.45 -5.40 -6.72
N ASP A 207 15.44 -5.09 -5.90
CA ASP A 207 14.06 -5.53 -6.12
C ASP A 207 13.49 -4.97 -7.43
N PHE A 208 13.74 -3.68 -7.71
CA PHE A 208 13.39 -3.04 -8.98
C PHE A 208 14.00 -3.78 -10.19
N LEU A 209 15.30 -4.11 -10.13
CA LEU A 209 15.98 -4.84 -11.19
C LEU A 209 15.45 -6.27 -11.35
N GLU A 210 15.18 -6.95 -10.23
CA GLU A 210 14.66 -8.31 -10.20
C GLU A 210 13.27 -8.40 -10.85
N ARG A 211 12.35 -7.49 -10.51
CA ARG A 211 11.00 -7.42 -11.12
C ARG A 211 11.06 -7.23 -12.65
N ARG A 212 12.19 -6.74 -13.18
CA ARG A 212 12.42 -6.57 -14.64
C ARG A 212 13.21 -7.72 -15.26
N GLY A 213 13.50 -8.78 -14.50
CA GLY A 213 14.24 -9.95 -14.95
C GLY A 213 15.74 -9.71 -15.14
N ARG A 214 16.29 -8.62 -14.60
CA ARG A 214 17.72 -8.27 -14.67
C ARG A 214 18.49 -8.89 -13.51
N TYR A 215 18.43 -10.21 -13.40
CA TYR A 215 18.96 -10.96 -12.26
C TYR A 215 20.46 -10.73 -11.98
N PRO A 216 21.37 -10.63 -12.97
CA PRO A 216 22.77 -10.34 -12.70
C PRO A 216 22.97 -8.98 -12.02
N GLU A 217 22.30 -7.94 -12.50
CA GLU A 217 22.37 -6.60 -11.90
C GLU A 217 21.66 -6.53 -10.54
N ALA A 218 20.53 -7.22 -10.39
CA ALA A 218 19.84 -7.33 -9.10
C ALA A 218 20.74 -7.97 -8.04
N GLY A 219 21.41 -9.07 -8.40
CA GLY A 219 22.36 -9.74 -7.53
C GLY A 219 23.56 -8.87 -7.14
N ALA A 220 24.02 -7.99 -8.03
CA ALA A 220 25.05 -7.01 -7.69
C ALA A 220 24.52 -5.97 -6.69
N ALA A 221 23.33 -5.41 -6.93
CA ALA A 221 22.72 -4.44 -6.01
C ALA A 221 22.45 -5.03 -4.61
N PHE A 222 21.97 -6.27 -4.51
CA PHE A 222 21.81 -6.94 -3.23
C PHE A 222 23.15 -7.23 -2.52
N LYS A 223 24.22 -7.49 -3.26
CA LYS A 223 25.56 -7.65 -2.68
C LYS A 223 26.08 -6.34 -2.10
N GLU A 224 25.92 -5.22 -2.81
CA GLU A 224 26.22 -3.88 -2.27
C GLU A 224 25.40 -3.58 -1.00
N SER A 225 24.09 -3.88 -1.02
CA SER A 225 23.22 -3.76 0.17
C SER A 225 23.76 -4.55 1.36
N LEU A 226 24.15 -5.81 1.15
CA LEU A 226 24.73 -6.67 2.19
C LEU A 226 26.06 -6.12 2.71
N GLU A 227 26.94 -5.63 1.83
CA GLU A 227 28.21 -5.01 2.22
C GLU A 227 27.99 -3.76 3.08
N VAL A 228 26.98 -2.94 2.77
CA VAL A 228 26.57 -1.80 3.60
C VAL A 228 26.11 -2.30 4.97
N CYS A 229 25.18 -3.27 5.04
CA CYS A 229 24.70 -3.86 6.31
C CYS A 229 25.85 -4.35 7.20
N GLU A 230 26.80 -5.08 6.61
CA GLU A 230 27.96 -5.63 7.31
C GLU A 230 28.87 -4.54 7.88
N ARG A 231 29.06 -3.45 7.12
CA ARG A 231 29.90 -2.33 7.54
C ARG A 231 29.27 -1.51 8.67
N ILE A 232 27.96 -1.22 8.61
CA ILE A 232 27.29 -0.39 9.62
C ILE A 232 26.86 -1.19 10.86
N GLY A 233 27.00 -2.52 10.83
CA GLY A 233 26.67 -3.39 11.95
C GLY A 233 25.17 -3.52 12.19
N THR A 234 24.33 -3.21 11.20
CA THR A 234 22.88 -3.45 11.21
C THR A 234 22.53 -4.91 10.88
N THR A 235 23.49 -5.82 10.97
CA THR A 235 23.30 -7.28 10.88
C THR A 235 22.50 -7.87 12.05
N GLY A 236 21.64 -7.08 12.70
CA GLY A 236 20.64 -7.54 13.66
C GLY A 236 19.60 -8.43 12.98
N GLU A 237 19.96 -9.70 12.83
CA GLU A 237 19.13 -10.92 12.69
C GLU A 237 17.93 -10.93 11.71
N SER A 238 17.71 -9.90 10.88
CA SER A 238 16.58 -9.87 9.94
C SER A 238 16.94 -9.34 8.54
N LEU A 239 17.43 -8.10 8.39
CA LEU A 239 17.63 -7.51 7.06
C LEU A 239 18.74 -8.20 6.25
N GLY A 240 19.90 -8.46 6.87
CA GLY A 240 21.01 -9.14 6.20
C GLY A 240 20.65 -10.56 5.75
N ASP A 241 19.78 -11.25 6.48
CA ASP A 241 19.33 -12.60 6.11
C ASP A 241 18.29 -12.55 4.98
N ILE A 242 17.37 -11.58 5.03
CA ILE A 242 16.47 -11.28 3.90
C ILE A 242 17.28 -10.98 2.63
N ILE A 243 18.35 -10.17 2.73
CA ILE A 243 19.20 -9.86 1.57
C ILE A 243 19.91 -11.12 1.05
N LYS A 244 20.44 -11.98 1.91
CA LYS A 244 21.04 -13.27 1.49
C LYS A 244 20.03 -14.19 0.81
N GLU A 245 18.79 -14.22 1.28
CA GLU A 245 17.71 -14.96 0.64
C GLU A 245 17.44 -14.41 -0.77
N ARG A 246 17.37 -13.09 -0.92
CA ARG A 246 17.21 -12.42 -2.22
C ARG A 246 18.39 -12.70 -3.17
N ILE A 247 19.63 -12.66 -2.68
CA ILE A 247 20.82 -13.05 -3.46
C ILE A 247 20.67 -14.51 -3.94
N THR A 248 20.33 -15.42 -3.04
CA THR A 248 20.15 -16.84 -3.37
C THR A 248 19.02 -17.06 -4.37
N ARG A 249 17.93 -16.30 -4.25
CA ARG A 249 16.81 -16.29 -5.19
C ARG A 249 17.26 -15.83 -6.57
N VAL A 250 17.88 -14.65 -6.71
CA VAL A 250 18.28 -14.14 -8.03
C VAL A 250 19.37 -14.97 -8.68
N GLU A 251 20.27 -15.57 -7.91
CA GLU A 251 21.28 -16.51 -8.42
C GLU A 251 20.62 -17.76 -9.04
N ARG A 252 19.59 -18.32 -8.38
CA ARG A 252 18.78 -19.41 -8.97
C ARG A 252 18.04 -18.95 -10.22
N MET A 253 17.34 -17.82 -10.15
CA MET A 253 16.58 -17.26 -11.27
C MET A 253 17.45 -17.01 -12.52
N MET A 254 18.69 -16.54 -12.33
CA MET A 254 19.66 -16.29 -13.40
C MET A 254 20.04 -17.55 -14.21
N HIS A 255 19.96 -18.73 -13.59
CA HIS A 255 20.35 -20.00 -14.22
C HIS A 255 19.19 -20.78 -14.84
N LEU A 256 17.95 -20.29 -14.72
CA LEU A 256 16.78 -20.91 -15.32
C LEU A 256 16.60 -20.44 -16.77
N GLU A 257 16.12 -21.35 -17.62
CA GLU A 257 15.81 -21.05 -19.03
C GLU A 257 14.47 -21.67 -19.45
N GLY A 258 13.89 -21.15 -20.53
CA GLY A 258 12.68 -21.69 -21.14
C GLY A 258 11.46 -21.71 -20.21
N GLU A 259 10.75 -22.83 -20.20
CA GLU A 259 9.49 -22.98 -19.45
C GLU A 259 9.69 -22.89 -17.93
N GLU A 260 10.82 -23.41 -17.42
CA GLU A 260 11.13 -23.32 -15.98
C GLU A 260 11.37 -21.88 -15.54
N ALA A 261 12.08 -21.08 -16.34
CA ALA A 261 12.25 -19.66 -16.06
C ALA A 261 10.92 -18.90 -16.06
N ARG A 262 10.02 -19.23 -17.01
CA ARG A 262 8.68 -18.63 -17.10
C ARG A 262 7.87 -18.90 -15.84
N LYS A 263 7.78 -20.17 -15.41
CA LYS A 263 7.01 -20.58 -14.23
C LYS A 263 7.61 -20.06 -12.92
N ALA A 264 8.94 -20.07 -12.78
CA ALA A 264 9.59 -19.50 -11.61
C ALA A 264 9.35 -17.99 -11.50
N ARG A 265 9.34 -17.28 -12.64
CA ARG A 265 8.99 -15.86 -12.68
C ARG A 265 7.52 -15.62 -12.31
N GLU A 266 6.61 -16.39 -12.87
CA GLU A 266 5.18 -16.31 -12.53
C GLU A 266 4.93 -16.59 -11.04
N TYR A 267 5.67 -17.52 -10.45
CA TYR A 267 5.65 -17.76 -9.01
C TYR A 267 6.08 -16.52 -8.22
N TRP A 268 7.24 -15.92 -8.50
CA TRP A 268 7.69 -14.74 -7.74
C TRP A 268 6.82 -13.50 -7.96
N GLU A 269 6.34 -13.28 -9.18
CA GLU A 269 5.35 -12.23 -9.47
C GLU A 269 4.06 -12.43 -8.66
N SER A 270 3.64 -13.68 -8.46
CA SER A 270 2.50 -13.98 -7.59
C SER A 270 2.80 -13.69 -6.11
N VAL A 271 3.99 -14.06 -5.61
CA VAL A 271 4.38 -13.80 -4.22
C VAL A 271 4.36 -12.29 -3.94
N TRP A 272 4.97 -11.49 -4.81
CA TRP A 272 4.99 -10.03 -4.66
C TRP A 272 3.59 -9.42 -4.70
N LEU A 273 2.74 -9.85 -5.62
CA LEU A 273 1.36 -9.39 -5.71
C LEU A 273 0.57 -9.75 -4.44
N LEU A 274 0.76 -10.95 -3.88
CA LEU A 274 0.08 -11.36 -2.66
C LEU A 274 0.51 -10.55 -1.44
N ASP A 275 1.79 -10.17 -1.37
CA ASP A 275 2.29 -9.27 -0.33
C ASP A 275 1.69 -7.86 -0.46
N GLU A 276 1.57 -7.34 -1.68
CA GLU A 276 0.89 -6.06 -1.95
C GLU A 276 -0.60 -6.09 -1.56
N VAL A 277 -1.30 -7.21 -1.83
CA VAL A 277 -2.71 -7.41 -1.41
C VAL A 277 -2.84 -7.47 0.11
N ARG A 278 -1.91 -8.12 0.81
CA ARG A 278 -1.89 -8.18 2.29
C ARG A 278 -1.67 -6.81 2.89
N GLU A 279 -0.67 -6.09 2.39
CA GLU A 279 -0.36 -4.73 2.85
C GLU A 279 -1.55 -3.78 2.62
N PHE A 280 -2.23 -3.90 1.47
CA PHE A 280 -3.45 -3.17 1.20
C PHE A 280 -4.53 -3.44 2.27
N ALA A 281 -4.77 -4.71 2.60
CA ALA A 281 -5.74 -5.09 3.62
C ALA A 281 -5.37 -4.57 5.02
N ASP A 282 -4.12 -4.71 5.43
CA ASP A 282 -3.65 -4.25 6.74
C ASP A 282 -3.79 -2.73 6.90
N ARG A 283 -3.59 -1.99 5.81
CA ARG A 283 -3.70 -0.51 5.78
C ARG A 283 -5.14 -0.04 5.71
N ARG A 284 -5.95 -0.59 4.81
CA ARG A 284 -7.28 -0.06 4.45
C ARG A 284 -8.43 -0.77 5.16
N MET A 285 -8.22 -1.99 5.65
CA MET A 285 -9.32 -2.87 6.05
C MET A 285 -9.21 -3.34 7.49
N ARG A 286 -8.52 -2.60 8.36
CA ARG A 286 -8.28 -2.99 9.77
C ARG A 286 -9.56 -3.42 10.50
N THR A 287 -10.63 -2.63 10.39
CA THR A 287 -11.91 -2.97 11.03
C THR A 287 -12.58 -4.20 10.43
N GLU A 288 -12.45 -4.43 9.12
CA GLU A 288 -12.97 -5.65 8.49
C GLU A 288 -12.10 -6.88 8.82
N LEU A 289 -10.79 -6.70 8.99
CA LEU A 289 -9.87 -7.73 9.39
C LEU A 289 -10.15 -8.19 10.84
N GLU A 290 -10.42 -7.26 11.76
CA GLU A 290 -10.83 -7.56 13.14
C GLU A 290 -12.14 -8.38 13.17
N LYS A 291 -13.16 -7.97 12.42
CA LYS A 291 -14.42 -8.74 12.28
C LYS A 291 -14.19 -10.12 11.70
N ALA A 292 -13.33 -10.22 10.69
CA ALA A 292 -13.00 -11.48 10.07
C ALA A 292 -12.29 -12.42 11.05
N GLU A 293 -11.40 -11.90 11.91
CA GLU A 293 -10.72 -12.71 12.93
C GLU A 293 -11.73 -13.32 13.91
N ASP A 294 -12.71 -12.54 14.37
CA ASP A 294 -13.79 -13.00 15.25
C ASP A 294 -14.62 -14.11 14.57
N GLU A 295 -15.06 -13.90 13.33
CA GLU A 295 -15.81 -14.88 12.53
C GLU A 295 -15.02 -16.20 12.35
N TYR A 296 -13.73 -16.09 12.04
CA TYR A 296 -12.85 -17.23 11.84
C TYR A 296 -12.65 -18.03 13.14
N CYS A 297 -12.49 -17.33 14.27
CA CYS A 297 -12.36 -17.94 15.58
C CYS A 297 -13.65 -18.64 16.02
N GLU A 298 -14.81 -18.00 15.82
CA GLU A 298 -16.11 -18.58 16.11
C GLU A 298 -16.34 -19.87 15.29
N ALA A 299 -16.04 -19.84 14.00
CA ALA A 299 -16.18 -21.01 13.11
C ALA A 299 -15.30 -22.20 13.53
N LYS A 300 -14.12 -21.94 14.09
CA LYS A 300 -13.19 -22.97 14.60
C LYS A 300 -13.44 -23.31 16.08
N GLY A 301 -14.42 -22.68 16.74
CA GLY A 301 -14.75 -22.90 18.14
C GLY A 301 -13.64 -22.51 19.11
N GLN A 302 -12.89 -21.44 18.81
CA GLN A 302 -11.76 -20.96 19.60
C GLN A 302 -11.93 -19.49 20.00
N GLU A 303 -11.27 -19.08 21.08
CA GLU A 303 -11.36 -17.71 21.61
C GLU A 303 -10.42 -16.73 20.90
N LYS A 304 -9.30 -17.23 20.34
CA LYS A 304 -8.27 -16.40 19.72
C LYS A 304 -7.63 -17.11 18.53
N LEU A 305 -7.23 -16.33 17.52
CA LEU A 305 -6.45 -16.80 16.40
C LEU A 305 -5.07 -17.28 16.88
N ARG A 306 -4.71 -18.50 16.49
CA ARG A 306 -3.39 -19.05 16.80
C ARG A 306 -2.36 -18.68 15.74
N LEU A 307 -1.10 -18.60 16.14
CA LEU A 307 0.00 -18.23 15.25
C LEU A 307 0.14 -19.19 14.06
N ASP A 308 -0.07 -20.50 14.28
CA ASP A 308 -0.06 -21.54 13.24
C ASP A 308 -1.19 -21.39 12.21
N GLN A 309 -2.21 -20.58 12.49
CA GLN A 309 -3.36 -20.35 11.64
C GLN A 309 -3.34 -18.99 10.93
N LEU A 310 -2.40 -18.12 11.28
CA LEU A 310 -2.36 -16.73 10.81
C LEU A 310 -2.41 -16.67 9.28
N PHE A 311 -1.69 -17.56 8.60
CA PHE A 311 -1.65 -17.61 7.15
C PHE A 311 -2.98 -18.10 6.54
N GLU A 312 -3.55 -19.20 7.05
CA GLU A 312 -4.84 -19.73 6.60
C GLU A 312 -5.94 -18.68 6.77
N PHE A 313 -5.91 -17.96 7.90
CA PHE A 313 -6.80 -16.85 8.18
C PHE A 313 -6.67 -15.72 7.15
N HIS A 314 -5.46 -15.21 6.90
CA HIS A 314 -5.26 -14.13 5.93
C HIS A 314 -5.71 -14.54 4.53
N ASN A 315 -5.37 -15.75 4.07
CA ASN A 315 -5.81 -16.20 2.76
C ASN A 315 -7.33 -16.40 2.68
N TRP A 316 -7.95 -16.91 3.74
CA TRP A 316 -9.40 -16.99 3.82
C TRP A 316 -10.03 -15.59 3.77
N PHE A 317 -9.53 -14.64 4.55
CA PHE A 317 -10.00 -13.26 4.55
C PHE A 317 -9.88 -12.63 3.15
N LEU A 318 -8.69 -12.70 2.55
CA LEU A 318 -8.37 -12.01 1.30
C LEU A 318 -9.08 -12.59 0.08
N PHE A 319 -9.27 -13.91 0.04
CA PHE A 319 -9.68 -14.60 -1.20
C PHE A 319 -10.98 -15.40 -1.07
N SER A 320 -11.50 -15.61 0.14
CA SER A 320 -12.73 -16.40 0.36
C SER A 320 -13.85 -15.59 1.01
N ARG A 321 -13.55 -14.80 2.05
CA ARG A 321 -14.55 -14.00 2.77
C ARG A 321 -15.10 -12.91 1.86
N LYS A 322 -16.42 -12.77 1.83
CA LYS A 322 -17.11 -11.73 1.08
C LYS A 322 -17.36 -10.50 1.96
N LEU A 323 -17.09 -9.33 1.43
CA LEU A 323 -17.46 -8.04 1.97
C LEU A 323 -18.96 -7.77 1.75
N ALA A 324 -19.47 -6.66 2.29
CA ALA A 324 -20.88 -6.29 2.17
C ALA A 324 -21.34 -6.13 0.70
N ASP A 325 -20.44 -5.74 -0.20
CA ASP A 325 -20.69 -5.60 -1.63
C ASP A 325 -20.56 -6.92 -2.43
N GLY A 326 -20.24 -8.03 -1.77
CA GLY A 326 -20.07 -9.35 -2.36
C GLY A 326 -18.69 -9.63 -2.97
N ARG A 327 -17.75 -8.68 -2.98
CA ARG A 327 -16.37 -8.89 -3.42
C ARG A 327 -15.52 -9.48 -2.29
N THR A 328 -14.36 -10.03 -2.63
CA THR A 328 -13.31 -10.35 -1.64
C THR A 328 -12.35 -9.16 -1.54
N PRO A 329 -11.63 -8.98 -0.42
CA PRO A 329 -10.57 -7.97 -0.32
C PRO A 329 -9.56 -8.01 -1.48
N GLY A 330 -9.16 -9.20 -1.92
CA GLY A 330 -8.27 -9.36 -3.08
C GLY A 330 -8.88 -8.84 -4.40
N LEU A 331 -10.19 -8.98 -4.60
CA LEU A 331 -10.88 -8.41 -5.77
C LEU A 331 -11.10 -6.90 -5.65
N MET A 332 -11.30 -6.38 -4.43
CA MET A 332 -11.34 -4.94 -4.18
C MET A 332 -9.99 -4.29 -4.49
N TYR A 333 -8.88 -4.89 -4.01
CA TYR A 333 -7.54 -4.48 -4.40
C TYR A 333 -7.36 -4.49 -5.91
N ALA A 334 -7.79 -5.56 -6.58
CA ALA A 334 -7.65 -5.68 -8.03
C ALA A 334 -8.42 -4.59 -8.80
N ASP A 335 -9.60 -4.20 -8.33
CA ASP A 335 -10.38 -3.09 -8.90
C ASP A 335 -9.68 -1.74 -8.68
N GLU A 336 -9.20 -1.48 -7.45
CA GLU A 336 -8.53 -0.22 -7.11
C GLU A 336 -7.20 -0.03 -7.86
N GLN A 337 -6.44 -1.10 -8.03
CA GLN A 337 -5.16 -1.08 -8.76
C GLN A 337 -5.33 -1.26 -10.27
N GLY A 338 -6.56 -1.43 -10.77
CA GLY A 338 -6.82 -1.59 -12.20
C GLY A 338 -6.20 -2.85 -12.82
N LEU A 339 -6.11 -3.94 -12.05
CA LEU A 339 -5.51 -5.19 -12.55
C LEU A 339 -6.31 -5.78 -13.70
N GLY A 340 -5.60 -6.31 -14.70
CA GLY A 340 -6.21 -6.97 -15.87
C GLY A 340 -7.03 -8.21 -15.51
N GLU A 341 -7.95 -8.59 -16.40
CA GLU A 341 -8.89 -9.70 -16.21
C GLU A 341 -8.19 -11.04 -15.88
N GLU A 342 -7.00 -11.27 -16.43
CA GLU A 342 -6.23 -12.49 -16.16
C GLU A 342 -5.81 -12.58 -14.68
N LEU A 343 -5.23 -11.52 -14.12
CA LEU A 343 -4.81 -11.48 -12.71
C LEU A 343 -6.02 -11.54 -11.79
N ARG A 344 -7.11 -10.86 -12.14
CA ARG A 344 -8.38 -10.96 -11.40
C ARG A 344 -8.89 -12.40 -11.32
N ALA A 345 -8.89 -13.11 -12.44
CA ALA A 345 -9.31 -14.52 -12.48
C ALA A 345 -8.38 -15.42 -11.65
N LYS A 346 -7.07 -15.14 -11.63
CA LYS A 346 -6.11 -15.85 -10.76
C LYS A 346 -6.40 -15.58 -9.27
N LEU A 347 -6.61 -14.32 -8.87
CA LEU A 347 -6.98 -13.96 -7.50
C LEU A 347 -8.30 -14.59 -7.04
N GLU A 348 -9.31 -14.65 -7.92
CA GLU A 348 -10.59 -15.30 -7.61
C GLU A 348 -10.42 -16.81 -7.37
N LYS A 349 -9.56 -17.48 -8.16
CA LYS A 349 -9.27 -18.90 -7.99
C LYS A 349 -8.63 -19.23 -6.64
N LEU A 350 -7.93 -18.30 -5.99
CA LEU A 350 -7.37 -18.49 -4.65
C LEU A 350 -8.43 -18.75 -3.58
N GLY A 351 -9.70 -18.36 -3.83
CA GLY A 351 -10.84 -18.73 -2.99
C GLY A 351 -11.26 -20.19 -3.08
N ASN A 352 -10.62 -20.99 -3.94
CA ASN A 352 -10.88 -22.42 -4.10
C ASN A 352 -9.61 -23.26 -3.81
N PRO A 353 -9.07 -23.22 -2.58
CA PRO A 353 -7.88 -23.97 -2.24
C PRO A 353 -8.17 -25.48 -2.12
N ILE A 354 -7.13 -26.29 -2.21
CA ILE A 354 -7.20 -27.75 -1.98
C ILE A 354 -6.51 -28.05 -0.66
N THR A 355 -7.27 -28.60 0.29
CA THR A 355 -6.76 -29.06 1.59
C THR A 355 -6.74 -30.58 1.63
N GLY A 356 -5.60 -31.16 2.01
CA GLY A 356 -5.43 -32.60 2.02
C GLY A 356 -4.12 -33.05 2.67
N ALA A 357 -3.92 -34.36 2.69
CA ALA A 357 -2.62 -34.96 3.02
C ALA A 357 -1.86 -35.20 1.72
N PHE A 358 -0.62 -34.72 1.66
CA PHE A 358 0.19 -34.74 0.45
C PHE A 358 1.53 -35.42 0.72
N GLU A 359 1.90 -36.35 -0.15
CA GLU A 359 3.22 -36.96 -0.23
C GLU A 359 4.11 -36.14 -1.19
N ILE A 360 5.33 -35.80 -0.77
CA ILE A 360 6.30 -35.15 -1.64
C ILE A 360 6.89 -36.19 -2.59
N VAL A 361 6.59 -36.07 -3.88
CA VAL A 361 7.05 -37.00 -4.92
C VAL A 361 8.41 -36.58 -5.48
N ARG A 362 8.62 -35.28 -5.66
CA ARG A 362 9.85 -34.73 -6.24
C ARG A 362 10.10 -33.31 -5.74
N VAL A 363 11.35 -32.95 -5.48
CA VAL A 363 11.74 -31.57 -5.15
C VAL A 363 12.90 -31.13 -6.04
N ASP A 364 12.79 -29.92 -6.58
CA ASP A 364 13.88 -29.23 -7.29
C ASP A 364 14.01 -27.79 -6.78
N PRO A 365 14.88 -27.56 -5.78
CA PRO A 365 15.05 -26.24 -5.17
C PRO A 365 15.63 -25.19 -6.13
N ALA A 366 16.31 -25.61 -7.21
CA ALA A 366 16.91 -24.69 -8.18
C ALA A 366 15.85 -24.00 -9.05
N SER A 367 14.77 -24.72 -9.37
CA SER A 367 13.62 -24.19 -10.13
C SER A 367 12.43 -23.82 -9.26
N PHE A 368 12.59 -23.82 -7.93
CA PHE A 368 11.50 -23.59 -6.97
C PHE A 368 10.36 -24.60 -7.12
N THR A 369 10.63 -25.81 -7.63
CA THR A 369 9.58 -26.78 -7.99
C THR A 369 9.44 -27.86 -6.93
N MET A 370 8.20 -28.25 -6.65
CA MET A 370 7.87 -29.47 -5.93
C MET A 370 6.70 -30.17 -6.62
N VAL A 371 6.73 -31.50 -6.69
CA VAL A 371 5.56 -32.30 -7.08
C VAL A 371 5.05 -33.00 -5.85
N VAL A 372 3.76 -32.83 -5.56
CA VAL A 372 3.09 -33.51 -4.47
C VAL A 372 1.97 -34.39 -4.99
N LYS A 373 1.68 -35.45 -4.25
CA LYS A 373 0.58 -36.36 -4.54
C LYS A 373 -0.38 -36.39 -3.38
N GLU A 374 -1.66 -36.11 -3.63
CA GLU A 374 -2.68 -36.21 -2.59
C GLU A 374 -2.94 -37.70 -2.26
N VAL A 375 -2.91 -38.02 -0.97
CA VAL A 375 -2.81 -39.39 -0.48
C VAL A 375 -4.07 -40.21 -0.78
N GLU A 376 -5.27 -39.62 -0.74
CA GLU A 376 -6.52 -40.34 -0.91
C GLU A 376 -6.91 -40.56 -2.38
N SER A 377 -6.83 -39.50 -3.19
CA SER A 377 -7.18 -39.46 -4.62
C SER A 377 -6.05 -39.96 -5.52
N GLY A 378 -4.80 -39.82 -5.07
CA GLY A 378 -3.62 -40.08 -5.87
C GLY A 378 -3.35 -39.05 -6.97
N GLU A 379 -4.04 -37.92 -6.98
CA GLU A 379 -3.82 -36.82 -7.92
C GLU A 379 -2.48 -36.12 -7.62
N GLU A 380 -1.72 -35.79 -8.68
CA GLU A 380 -0.43 -35.10 -8.57
C GLU A 380 -0.57 -33.63 -8.93
N TYR A 381 0.09 -32.77 -8.16
CA TYR A 381 0.09 -31.33 -8.33
C TYR A 381 1.53 -30.81 -8.42
N GLU A 382 1.79 -29.96 -9.41
CA GLU A 382 3.05 -29.20 -9.52
C GLU A 382 2.92 -27.91 -8.71
N LEU A 383 3.76 -27.76 -7.70
CA LEU A 383 3.82 -26.60 -6.83
C LEU A 383 5.08 -25.80 -7.10
N ARG A 384 4.99 -24.49 -6.88
CA ARG A 384 6.13 -23.59 -6.77
C ARG A 384 6.26 -23.08 -5.34
N GLY A 385 7.49 -23.06 -4.84
CA GLY A 385 7.80 -22.70 -3.46
C GLY A 385 9.30 -22.53 -3.25
N ASP A 386 9.69 -21.54 -2.44
CA ASP A 386 11.08 -21.36 -2.03
C ASP A 386 11.40 -22.16 -0.76
N VAL A 387 11.69 -23.45 -0.94
CA VAL A 387 11.97 -24.36 0.17
C VAL A 387 13.25 -25.14 -0.10
N GLN A 388 14.19 -25.10 0.84
CA GLN A 388 15.52 -25.69 0.67
C GLN A 388 15.68 -27.06 1.35
N GLU A 389 14.79 -27.44 2.26
CA GLU A 389 14.97 -28.58 3.17
C GLU A 389 13.73 -29.49 3.19
N LEU A 390 13.41 -30.10 2.04
CA LEU A 390 12.33 -31.08 1.92
C LEU A 390 12.88 -32.44 1.52
N GLU A 391 12.37 -33.49 2.15
CA GLU A 391 12.71 -34.88 1.84
C GLU A 391 11.60 -35.53 1.01
N GLU A 392 11.96 -36.05 -0.17
CA GLU A 392 11.07 -36.88 -0.99
C GLU A 392 10.54 -38.09 -0.19
N GLY A 393 9.26 -38.40 -0.36
CA GLY A 393 8.53 -39.43 0.40
C GLY A 393 7.94 -38.95 1.73
N SER A 394 8.23 -37.72 2.16
CA SER A 394 7.60 -37.15 3.35
C SER A 394 6.12 -36.81 3.09
N THR A 395 5.27 -36.94 4.12
CA THR A 395 3.84 -36.62 4.02
C THR A 395 3.46 -35.50 4.99
N PHE A 396 2.69 -34.52 4.51
CA PHE A 396 2.23 -33.38 5.30
C PHE A 396 0.76 -33.08 5.04
N ALA A 397 0.04 -32.58 6.05
CA ALA A 397 -1.28 -31.99 5.87
C ALA A 397 -1.11 -30.50 5.55
N MET A 398 -1.60 -30.06 4.40
CA MET A 398 -1.48 -28.65 4.01
C MET A 398 -2.62 -28.20 3.09
N THR A 399 -2.64 -26.89 2.83
CA THR A 399 -3.53 -26.25 1.89
C THR A 399 -2.70 -25.69 0.73
N ILE A 400 -3.03 -26.08 -0.49
CA ILE A 400 -2.40 -25.60 -1.73
C ILE A 400 -3.36 -24.68 -2.47
N TYR A 401 -2.82 -23.63 -3.09
CA TYR A 401 -3.62 -22.59 -3.73
C TYR A 401 -3.35 -22.55 -5.24
N PRO A 402 -4.38 -22.57 -6.09
CA PRO A 402 -4.21 -22.60 -7.54
C PRO A 402 -3.82 -21.23 -8.11
N TRP A 403 -2.86 -21.21 -9.04
CA TRP A 403 -2.43 -20.01 -9.77
C TRP A 403 -2.02 -20.32 -11.20
N GLY A 404 -2.93 -20.09 -12.13
CA GLY A 404 -2.69 -20.47 -13.53
C GLY A 404 -2.55 -21.99 -13.67
N ASP A 405 -1.39 -22.44 -14.12
CA ASP A 405 -1.00 -23.85 -14.29
C ASP A 405 -0.13 -24.40 -13.14
N ILE A 406 0.19 -23.58 -12.14
CA ILE A 406 0.94 -23.97 -10.94
C ILE A 406 0.06 -23.88 -9.69
N TYR A 407 0.52 -24.51 -8.62
CA TYR A 407 0.01 -24.29 -7.28
C TYR A 407 1.10 -23.65 -6.43
N PHE A 408 0.75 -22.96 -5.36
CA PHE A 408 1.74 -22.58 -4.34
C PHE A 408 1.37 -23.14 -2.98
N THR A 409 2.43 -23.45 -2.24
CA THR A 409 2.35 -23.74 -0.82
C THR A 409 2.11 -22.41 -0.13
N GLY A 410 1.02 -22.27 0.60
CA GLY A 410 0.75 -21.05 1.32
C GLY A 410 1.71 -20.86 2.49
N ASP A 411 2.97 -20.48 2.26
CA ASP A 411 4.13 -20.23 3.16
C ASP A 411 4.34 -21.13 4.41
N ILE A 412 3.50 -22.14 4.63
CA ILE A 412 3.51 -23.04 5.79
C ILE A 412 4.84 -23.79 5.89
N LEU A 413 5.52 -24.03 4.76
CA LEU A 413 6.82 -24.70 4.77
C LEU A 413 7.93 -23.83 5.38
N ARG A 414 7.81 -22.51 5.31
CA ARG A 414 8.72 -21.58 6.00
C ARG A 414 8.41 -21.54 7.51
N ALA A 415 7.11 -21.50 7.88
CA ALA A 415 6.68 -21.54 9.28
C ALA A 415 7.01 -22.86 10.00
N LEU A 416 6.99 -23.99 9.28
CA LEU A 416 7.41 -25.30 9.82
C LEU A 416 8.92 -25.35 10.13
N LYS A 417 9.75 -24.57 9.43
CA LYS A 417 11.20 -24.45 9.67
C LYS A 417 11.51 -23.63 10.94
N GLU A 418 10.66 -22.65 11.27
CA GLU A 418 10.79 -21.84 12.49
C GLU A 418 10.22 -22.53 13.73
N ALA A 419 9.41 -23.59 13.54
CA ALA A 419 8.76 -24.35 14.61
C ALA A 419 9.42 -25.71 14.94
N SER A 420 10.50 -26.08 14.24
CA SER A 420 11.32 -27.29 14.47
C SER A 420 12.69 -26.95 15.03
#